data_AF-A0A1V2YKP1-F1
#
_entry.id   AF-A0A1V2YKP1-F1
#
_cell.length_a   1.000
_cell.length_b   1.000
_cell.length_c   1.000
_cell.angle_alpha   90.00
_cell.angle_beta   90.00
_cell.angle_gamma   90.00
#
_symmetry.space_group_name_H-M   'P 1'
#
loop_
_entity.id
_entity.type
_entity.pdbx_description
1 polymer ?
#
loop_
_entity_poly.entity_id
_entity_poly.type
_entity_poly.pdbx_seq_one_letter_code
_entity_poly.pdbx_strand_id
1 'polypeptide(L)'
;MFDLENINKYISYELLLEECTIYNHDEHVLNKYYQGEIYLIHPTYNIMHSNDLDLISKYAPIDRYNQYIEARENPKIVHYIGEFKPWHYPQYNPCAHYYWNTIRGTELYDLAIQSQIENIQKNYSRKVFIDDIINY
;
A
#
# COMPACT_ATOMS: atom_id res chain seq x y z
N MET A 1 6.66 8.21 -11.72
CA MET A 1 7.48 8.12 -12.95
C MET A 1 8.55 9.18 -12.83
N PHE A 2 9.80 8.82 -13.11
CA PHE A 2 10.92 9.76 -13.02
C PHE A 2 11.27 10.30 -14.40
N ASP A 3 11.41 11.62 -14.51
CA ASP A 3 12.06 12.25 -15.65
C ASP A 3 13.58 12.17 -15.44
N LEU A 4 14.20 11.16 -16.04
CA LEU A 4 15.63 10.88 -15.84
C LEU A 4 16.54 11.93 -16.49
N GLU A 5 16.03 12.73 -17.43
CA GLU A 5 16.80 13.81 -18.06
C GLU A 5 16.92 14.99 -17.10
N ASN A 6 15.88 15.25 -16.31
CA ASN A 6 15.80 16.39 -15.39
C ASN A 6 15.97 16.03 -13.91
N ILE A 7 16.14 14.74 -13.56
CA ILE A 7 16.16 14.29 -12.16
C ILE A 7 17.26 14.98 -11.32
N ASN A 8 18.44 15.21 -11.92
CA ASN A 8 19.57 15.84 -11.21
C ASN A 8 19.48 17.37 -11.14
N LYS A 9 18.38 17.99 -11.60
CA LYS A 9 18.23 19.45 -11.65
C LYS A 9 18.18 20.07 -10.25
N TYR A 10 17.59 19.39 -9.27
CA TYR A 10 17.33 19.93 -7.93
C TYR A 10 18.24 19.32 -6.86
N ILE A 11 18.63 18.07 -7.04
CA ILE A 11 19.53 17.34 -6.13
C ILE A 11 20.28 16.27 -6.94
N SER A 12 21.54 16.02 -6.61
CA SER A 12 22.27 14.90 -7.22
C SER A 12 21.79 13.56 -6.65
N TYR A 13 21.96 12.48 -7.40
CA TYR A 13 21.61 11.14 -6.95
C TYR A 13 22.33 10.74 -5.65
N GLU A 14 23.61 11.12 -5.50
CA GLU A 14 24.41 10.82 -4.31
C GLU A 14 23.82 11.46 -3.05
N LEU A 15 23.48 12.75 -3.13
CA LEU A 15 22.89 13.47 -2.01
C LEU A 15 21.47 12.96 -1.69
N LEU A 16 20.70 12.57 -2.72
CA LEU A 16 19.39 11.98 -2.54
C LEU A 16 19.48 10.66 -1.77
N LEU A 17 20.44 9.80 -2.11
CA LEU A 17 20.69 8.53 -1.41
C LEU A 17 21.14 8.74 0.04
N GLU A 18 22.06 9.69 0.27
CA GLU A 18 22.52 10.03 1.61
C GLU A 18 21.35 10.49 2.51
N GLU A 19 20.50 11.38 2.00
CA GLU A 19 19.31 11.85 2.72
C GLU A 19 18.31 10.70 2.99
N CYS A 20 18.01 9.85 2.01
CA CYS A 20 17.13 8.70 2.19
C CYS A 20 17.63 7.75 3.29
N THR A 21 18.95 7.58 3.40
CA THR A 21 19.58 6.74 4.43
C THR A 21 19.40 7.35 5.83
N ILE A 22 19.38 8.68 5.95
CA ILE A 22 19.20 9.38 7.23
C ILE A 22 17.73 9.35 7.67
N TYR A 23 16.80 9.59 6.76
CA TYR A 23 15.38 9.78 7.08
C TYR A 23 14.56 8.48 7.12
N ASN A 24 15.10 7.34 6.66
CA ASN A 24 14.43 6.02 6.58
C ASN A 24 13.07 6.02 5.84
N HIS A 25 12.73 7.11 5.16
CA HIS A 25 11.47 7.32 4.43
C HIS A 25 11.77 8.12 3.16
N ASP A 26 12.08 7.41 2.10
CA ASP A 26 12.40 7.96 0.78
C ASP A 26 11.26 8.83 0.21
N GLU A 27 9.99 8.47 0.46
CA GLU A 27 8.84 9.29 0.06
C GLU A 27 8.90 10.73 0.59
N HIS A 28 9.37 10.95 1.82
CA HIS A 28 9.53 12.30 2.38
C HIS A 28 10.67 13.07 1.71
N VAL A 29 11.79 12.40 1.44
CA VAL A 29 12.94 13.01 0.78
C VAL A 29 12.56 13.42 -0.65
N LEU A 30 11.85 12.56 -1.37
CA LEU A 30 11.32 12.88 -2.70
C LEU A 30 10.36 14.08 -2.64
N ASN A 31 9.42 14.10 -1.70
CA ASN A 31 8.50 15.22 -1.54
C ASN A 31 9.22 16.54 -1.20
N LYS A 32 10.27 16.50 -0.37
CA LYS A 32 11.09 17.68 0.00
C LYS A 32 11.78 18.30 -1.21
N TYR A 33 12.42 17.49 -2.05
CA TYR A 33 13.25 18.01 -3.15
C TYR A 33 12.48 18.28 -4.45
N TYR A 34 11.35 17.61 -4.67
CA TYR A 34 10.53 17.77 -5.88
C TYR A 34 9.21 18.51 -5.63
N GLN A 35 9.03 19.17 -4.48
CA GLN A 35 7.82 19.94 -4.20
C GLN A 35 7.59 21.01 -5.29
N GLY A 36 6.39 21.01 -5.88
CA GLY A 36 6.03 21.94 -6.96
C GLY A 36 6.52 21.51 -8.36
N GLU A 37 7.36 20.48 -8.44
CA GLU A 37 7.95 19.95 -9.66
C GLU A 37 7.45 18.53 -9.91
N ILE A 38 6.13 18.36 -9.75
CA ILE A 38 5.44 17.08 -9.88
C ILE A 38 4.36 17.15 -10.95
N TYR A 39 4.18 16.04 -11.65
CA TYR A 39 3.00 15.79 -12.46
C TYR A 39 2.03 14.90 -11.67
N LEU A 40 0.86 15.44 -11.33
CA LEU A 40 -0.18 14.68 -10.64
C LEU A 40 -0.87 13.73 -11.62
N ILE A 41 -0.69 12.43 -11.39
CA ILE A 41 -1.42 11.38 -12.12
C ILE A 41 -2.77 11.09 -11.48
N HIS A 42 -3.70 10.58 -12.28
CA HIS A 42 -5.03 10.22 -11.79
C HIS A 42 -4.95 9.11 -10.70
N PRO A 43 -5.76 9.16 -9.63
CA PRO A 43 -5.68 8.19 -8.53
C PRO A 43 -5.86 6.72 -8.93
N THR A 44 -6.49 6.43 -10.08
CA THR A 44 -6.63 5.06 -10.63
C THR A 44 -5.31 4.33 -10.76
N TYR A 45 -4.18 5.04 -10.89
CA TYR A 45 -2.83 4.48 -11.01
C TYR A 45 -2.13 4.26 -9.65
N ASN A 46 -2.79 4.56 -8.53
CA ASN A 46 -2.26 4.29 -7.19
C ASN A 46 -3.42 4.17 -6.18
N ILE A 47 -4.29 3.18 -6.39
CA ILE A 47 -5.44 2.99 -5.49
C ILE A 47 -5.01 2.30 -4.21
N MET A 48 -5.08 3.05 -3.12
CA MET A 48 -4.98 2.54 -1.76
C MET A 48 -6.39 2.31 -1.24
N HIS A 49 -6.82 1.05 -1.22
CA HIS A 49 -8.18 0.72 -0.84
C HIS A 49 -8.35 0.78 0.69
N SER A 50 -8.74 1.95 1.19
CA SER A 50 -9.08 2.13 2.61
C SER A 50 -10.49 1.62 2.92
N ASN A 51 -10.66 1.07 4.12
CA ASN A 51 -11.96 0.68 4.68
C ASN A 51 -12.64 1.86 5.40
N ASP A 52 -11.90 2.91 5.77
CA ASP A 52 -12.42 4.06 6.53
C ASP A 52 -12.92 5.18 5.59
N LEU A 53 -13.90 4.86 4.75
CA LEU A 53 -14.47 5.83 3.80
C LEU A 53 -15.10 7.04 4.49
N ASP A 54 -15.69 6.85 5.67
CA ASP A 54 -16.28 7.94 6.46
C ASP A 54 -15.23 8.99 6.85
N LEU A 55 -14.07 8.53 7.30
CA LEU A 55 -12.96 9.43 7.66
C LEU A 55 -12.47 10.20 6.43
N ILE A 56 -12.29 9.50 5.30
CA ILE A 56 -11.83 10.12 4.06
C ILE A 56 -12.85 11.15 3.58
N SER A 57 -14.14 10.82 3.54
CA SER A 57 -15.21 11.74 3.13
C SER A 57 -15.30 12.99 4.00
N LYS A 58 -14.94 12.88 5.29
CA LYS A 58 -15.02 13.97 6.25
C LYS A 58 -13.88 14.99 6.09
N TYR A 59 -12.68 14.54 5.73
CA TYR A 59 -11.47 15.37 5.74
C TYR A 59 -10.88 15.65 4.36
N ALA A 60 -11.18 14.84 3.35
CA ALA A 60 -10.66 15.04 2.01
C ALA A 60 -11.36 16.20 1.31
N PRO A 61 -10.63 17.02 0.51
CA PRO A 61 -11.25 17.95 -0.42
C PRO A 61 -12.22 17.22 -1.35
N ILE A 62 -13.40 17.80 -1.59
CA ILE A 62 -14.49 17.15 -2.32
C ILE A 62 -14.07 16.59 -3.69
N ASP A 63 -13.27 17.34 -4.45
CA ASP A 63 -12.80 16.89 -5.76
C ASP A 63 -11.87 15.67 -5.65
N ARG A 64 -11.04 15.61 -4.60
CA ARG A 64 -10.13 14.49 -4.36
C ARG A 64 -10.87 13.27 -3.87
N TYR A 65 -11.89 13.47 -3.03
CA TYR A 65 -12.79 12.39 -2.62
C TYR A 65 -13.53 11.80 -3.83
N ASN A 66 -14.10 12.63 -4.69
CA ASN A 66 -14.83 12.18 -5.88
C ASN A 66 -13.92 11.40 -6.84
N GLN A 67 -12.72 11.92 -7.13
CA GLN A 67 -11.71 11.21 -7.94
C GLN A 67 -11.31 9.87 -7.32
N TYR A 68 -11.19 9.82 -5.99
CA TYR A 68 -10.88 8.59 -5.28
C TYR A 68 -12.01 7.56 -5.38
N ILE A 69 -13.27 7.98 -5.20
CA ILE A 69 -14.43 7.09 -5.35
C ILE A 69 -14.53 6.57 -6.79
N GLU A 70 -14.41 7.43 -7.80
CA GLU A 70 -14.38 7.02 -9.20
C GLU A 70 -13.27 6.01 -9.47
N ALA A 71 -12.07 6.27 -8.93
CA ALA A 71 -10.92 5.41 -9.15
C ALA A 71 -11.04 4.02 -8.49
N ARG A 72 -11.85 3.88 -7.43
CA ARG A 72 -12.13 2.58 -6.78
C ARG A 72 -12.98 1.65 -7.64
N GLU A 73 -13.85 2.20 -8.48
CA GLU A 73 -14.71 1.41 -9.36
C GLU A 73 -13.94 0.73 -10.51
N ASN A 74 -12.83 1.35 -10.95
CA ASN A 74 -12.01 0.82 -12.04
C ASN A 74 -10.51 1.12 -11.83
N PRO A 75 -9.86 0.49 -10.83
CA PRO A 75 -8.45 0.71 -10.56
C PRO A 75 -7.60 0.18 -11.72
N LYS A 76 -6.56 0.94 -12.09
CA LYS A 76 -5.53 0.49 -13.05
C LYS A 76 -4.35 -0.14 -12.33
N ILE A 77 -4.00 0.40 -11.16
CA ILE A 77 -2.97 -0.14 -10.27
C ILE A 77 -3.52 -0.09 -8.84
N VAL A 78 -3.51 -1.25 -8.18
CA VAL A 78 -3.86 -1.38 -6.76
C VAL A 78 -2.57 -1.40 -5.96
N HIS A 79 -2.45 -0.48 -5.00
CA HIS A 79 -1.34 -0.42 -4.07
C HIS A 79 -1.75 -1.01 -2.72
N TYR A 80 -1.32 -2.24 -2.46
CA TYR A 80 -1.56 -2.93 -1.18
C TYR A 80 -0.62 -2.40 -0.09
N ILE A 81 -0.81 -1.15 0.33
CA ILE A 81 -0.07 -0.51 1.43
C ILE A 81 -0.57 -1.00 2.81
N GLY A 82 0.25 -0.85 3.84
CA GLY A 82 -0.11 -1.18 5.23
C GLY A 82 0.00 -2.68 5.56
N GLU A 83 -0.56 -3.06 6.70
CA GLU A 83 -0.41 -4.40 7.30
C GLU A 83 -1.32 -5.46 6.67
N PHE A 84 -2.52 -5.07 6.22
CA PHE A 84 -3.53 -6.00 5.70
C PHE A 84 -3.28 -6.40 4.25
N LYS A 85 -2.17 -7.12 4.03
CA LYS A 85 -1.81 -7.66 2.73
C LYS A 85 -2.81 -8.73 2.28
N PRO A 86 -3.22 -8.77 1.00
CA PRO A 86 -4.26 -9.69 0.52
C PRO A 86 -3.86 -11.17 0.58
N TRP A 87 -2.56 -11.47 0.56
CA TRP A 87 -2.03 -12.83 0.74
C TRP A 87 -2.04 -13.31 2.20
N HIS A 88 -2.26 -12.42 3.18
CA HIS A 88 -2.40 -12.78 4.59
C HIS A 88 -3.84 -12.60 5.10
N TYR A 89 -4.50 -11.54 4.65
CA TYR A 89 -5.80 -11.09 5.17
C TYR A 89 -6.79 -10.73 4.04
N PRO A 90 -7.16 -11.67 3.17
CA PRO A 90 -8.01 -11.41 2.01
C PRO A 90 -9.38 -10.83 2.39
N GLN A 91 -9.89 -11.17 3.57
CA GLN A 91 -11.18 -10.69 4.10
C GLN A 91 -11.18 -9.19 4.48
N TYR A 92 -10.01 -8.61 4.75
CA TYR A 92 -9.90 -7.21 5.19
C TYR A 92 -9.51 -6.26 4.05
N ASN A 93 -9.25 -6.77 2.84
CA ASN A 93 -8.85 -5.96 1.70
C ASN A 93 -9.86 -6.12 0.55
N PRO A 94 -10.69 -5.11 0.23
CA PRO A 94 -11.71 -5.24 -0.82
C PRO A 94 -11.12 -5.50 -2.22
N CYS A 95 -9.85 -5.13 -2.44
CA CYS A 95 -9.13 -5.41 -3.68
C CYS A 95 -8.38 -6.76 -3.67
N ALA A 96 -8.56 -7.63 -2.67
CA ALA A 96 -7.81 -8.88 -2.58
C ALA A 96 -8.01 -9.79 -3.81
N HIS A 97 -9.21 -9.75 -4.42
CA HIS A 97 -9.53 -10.55 -5.59
C HIS A 97 -8.60 -10.27 -6.79
N TYR A 98 -8.14 -9.02 -6.99
CA TYR A 98 -7.18 -8.70 -8.05
C TYR A 98 -5.86 -9.45 -7.89
N TYR A 99 -5.30 -9.48 -6.67
CA TYR A 99 -4.07 -10.21 -6.36
C TYR A 99 -4.24 -11.71 -6.63
N TRP A 100 -5.27 -12.32 -6.05
CA TRP A 100 -5.49 -13.77 -6.15
C TRP A 100 -5.81 -14.22 -7.57
N ASN A 101 -6.53 -13.42 -8.35
CA ASN A 101 -6.78 -13.71 -9.76
C ASN A 101 -5.52 -13.58 -10.60
N THR A 102 -4.64 -12.62 -10.30
CA THR A 102 -3.36 -12.41 -11.02
C THR A 102 -2.42 -13.61 -10.88
N ILE A 103 -2.31 -14.17 -9.68
CA ILE A 103 -1.39 -15.29 -9.42
C ILE A 103 -2.03 -16.67 -9.65
N ARG A 104 -3.34 -16.73 -9.90
CA ARG A 104 -4.07 -18.00 -10.07
C ARG A 104 -3.46 -18.84 -11.20
N GLY A 105 -3.24 -20.13 -10.91
CA GLY A 105 -2.65 -21.06 -11.88
C GLY A 105 -1.14 -20.93 -12.05
N THR A 106 -0.48 -20.10 -11.22
CA THR A 106 0.99 -20.05 -11.11
C THR A 106 1.42 -20.72 -9.80
N GLU A 107 2.69 -21.10 -9.70
CA GLU A 107 3.30 -21.63 -8.46
C GLU A 107 3.14 -20.67 -7.26
N LEU A 108 3.06 -19.35 -7.53
CA LEU A 108 2.87 -18.35 -6.49
C LEU A 108 1.53 -18.52 -5.77
N TYR A 109 0.51 -19.06 -6.43
CA TYR A 109 -0.79 -19.32 -5.81
C TYR A 109 -0.64 -20.31 -4.65
N ASP A 110 0.02 -21.44 -4.90
CA ASP A 110 0.19 -22.50 -3.90
C ASP A 110 1.07 -22.01 -2.74
N LEU A 111 2.16 -21.29 -3.05
CA LEU A 111 3.03 -20.67 -2.06
C LEU A 111 2.28 -19.65 -1.19
N ALA A 112 1.41 -18.83 -1.79
CA ALA A 112 0.60 -17.84 -1.07
C ALA A 112 -0.41 -18.52 -0.13
N ILE A 113 -1.09 -19.58 -0.60
CA ILE A 113 -2.01 -20.37 0.23
C ILE A 113 -1.28 -21.03 1.40
N GLN A 114 -0.13 -21.66 1.15
CA GLN A 114 0.68 -22.25 2.21
C GLN A 114 1.11 -21.20 3.25
N SER A 115 1.65 -20.06 2.79
CA SER A 115 2.05 -18.96 3.65
C SER A 115 0.90 -18.43 4.50
N GLN A 116 -0.31 -18.33 3.92
CA GLN A 116 -1.50 -17.90 4.62
C GLN A 116 -1.91 -18.90 5.73
N ILE A 117 -1.90 -20.20 5.43
CA ILE A 117 -2.21 -21.24 6.43
C ILE A 117 -1.23 -21.16 7.61
N GLU A 118 0.07 -21.05 7.33
CA GLU A 118 1.09 -20.92 8.37
C GLU A 118 0.93 -19.65 9.20
N ASN A 119 0.57 -18.52 8.55
CA ASN A 119 0.32 -17.25 9.23
C ASN A 119 -0.87 -17.36 10.20
N ILE A 120 -1.98 -17.95 9.74
CA ILE A 120 -3.18 -18.18 10.55
C ILE A 120 -2.82 -19.06 11.76
N GLN A 121 -2.11 -20.16 11.57
CA GLN A 121 -1.70 -21.04 12.68
C GLN A 121 -0.87 -20.31 13.73
N LYS A 122 0.18 -19.58 13.31
CA LYS A 122 1.04 -18.83 14.23
C LYS A 122 0.28 -17.75 15.00
N ASN A 123 -0.60 -17.02 14.33
CA ASN A 123 -1.33 -15.91 14.94
C ASN A 123 -2.52 -16.39 15.80
N TYR A 124 -3.17 -17.50 15.42
CA TYR A 124 -4.25 -18.11 16.21
C TYR A 124 -3.70 -18.72 17.51
N SER A 125 -2.61 -19.48 17.44
CA SER A 125 -1.96 -20.02 18.65
C SER A 125 -1.52 -18.91 19.60
N ARG A 126 -0.97 -17.81 19.08
CA ARG A 126 -0.59 -16.66 19.91
C ARG A 126 -1.80 -16.02 20.61
N LYS A 127 -2.94 -15.90 19.92
CA LYS A 127 -4.17 -15.33 20.50
C LYS A 127 -4.72 -16.20 21.63
N VAL A 128 -4.81 -17.52 21.43
CA VAL A 128 -5.27 -18.46 22.49
C VAL A 128 -4.36 -18.36 23.72
N PHE A 129 -3.04 -18.37 23.54
CA PHE A 129 -2.09 -18.23 24.65
C PHE A 129 -2.23 -16.90 25.41
N ILE A 130 -2.49 -15.79 24.72
CA ILE A 130 -2.67 -14.48 25.37
C ILE A 130 -4.01 -14.41 26.10
N ASP A 131 -5.09 -14.90 25.48
CA ASP A 131 -6.41 -14.94 26.10
C ASP A 131 -6.39 -15.84 27.35
N ASP A 132 -5.61 -16.93 27.37
CA ASP A 132 -5.44 -17.80 28.54
C ASP A 132 -4.62 -17.14 29.67
N ILE A 133 -3.69 -16.24 29.35
CA ILE A 133 -2.87 -15.51 30.35
C ILE A 133 -3.64 -14.33 30.96
N ILE A 134 -4.48 -13.64 30.17
CA ILE A 134 -5.23 -12.45 30.62
C ILE A 134 -6.46 -12.83 31.47
N ASN A 135 -6.95 -14.07 31.35
CA ASN A 135 -8.12 -14.57 32.09
C ASN A 135 -7.77 -15.27 33.42
N TYR A 136 -6.55 -15.08 33.96
CA TYR A 136 -6.10 -15.53 35.29
C TYR A 136 -5.60 -14.34 36.11
#